data_AF-A0A1Q3B4M5-F1
#
_entry.id   AF-A0A1Q3B4M5-F1
#
_cell.length_a   1.000
_cell.length_b   1.000
_cell.length_c   1.000
_cell.angle_alpha   90.00
_cell.angle_beta   90.00
_cell.angle_gamma   90.00
#
_symmetry.space_group_name_H-M   'P 1'
#
loop_
_entity.id
_entity.type
_entity.pdbx_description
1 polymer ?
#
loop_
_entity_poly.entity_id
_entity_poly.type
_entity_poly.pdbx_seq_one_letter_code
_entity_poly.pdbx_strand_id
1 'polypeptide(L)'
;MQGKRLNIGGEEEVISFSKSDLEGVRLSHDDPVVVTLLVELFTMKRVLLDSGSSTDILYKPVFDQLRILEDQLKPVKTSLVGFAGEIVYPLGSIDLYVIGGSSPCQT
;
A
#
# COMPACT_ATOMS: atom_id res chain seq x y z
N MET A 1 -16.10 15.80 -31.83
CA MET A 1 -16.46 15.29 -30.49
C MET A 1 -15.21 15.39 -29.62
N GLN A 2 -15.14 16.37 -28.72
CA GLN A 2 -13.97 16.56 -27.85
C GLN A 2 -13.96 15.49 -26.77
N GLY A 3 -12.90 14.69 -26.75
CA GLY A 3 -12.60 13.79 -25.65
C GLY A 3 -12.45 14.61 -24.37
N LYS A 4 -13.27 14.28 -23.37
CA LYS A 4 -13.19 14.85 -22.04
C LYS A 4 -11.97 14.21 -21.39
N ARG A 5 -10.84 14.92 -21.42
CA ARG A 5 -9.66 14.59 -20.62
C ARG A 5 -10.04 14.84 -19.15
N LEU A 6 -10.10 13.78 -18.35
CA LEU A 6 -10.27 13.91 -16.90
C LEU A 6 -9.03 14.64 -16.38
N ASN A 7 -9.22 15.90 -15.98
CA ASN A 7 -8.21 16.66 -15.25
C ASN A 7 -8.09 16.03 -13.87
N ILE A 8 -7.07 15.19 -13.68
CA ILE A 8 -6.59 14.84 -12.35
C ILE A 8 -5.75 16.03 -11.92
N GLY A 9 -6.40 17.00 -11.26
CA GLY A 9 -5.73 18.15 -10.65
C GLY A 9 -4.74 17.63 -9.63
N GLY A 10 -3.45 17.84 -9.91
CA GLY A 10 -2.36 17.50 -9.02
C GLY A 10 -2.26 18.54 -7.91
N GLU A 11 -2.95 18.27 -6.81
CA GLU A 11 -2.52 18.72 -5.49
C GLU A 11 -2.22 17.41 -4.76
N GLU A 12 -0.96 17.19 -4.38
CA GLU A 12 -0.61 16.11 -3.45
C GLU A 12 -1.29 16.43 -2.12
N GLU A 13 -2.55 16.05 -1.97
CA GLU A 13 -3.26 16.17 -0.72
C GLU A 13 -2.64 15.16 0.25
N VAL A 14 -1.91 15.68 1.23
CA VAL A 14 -1.22 14.87 2.24
C VAL A 14 -2.27 14.22 3.14
N ILE A 15 -2.40 12.90 3.04
CA ILE A 15 -3.17 12.11 4.00
C ILE A 15 -2.33 12.02 5.28
N SER A 16 -2.83 12.60 6.37
CA SER A 16 -2.14 12.59 7.67
C SER A 16 -3.09 12.23 8.79
N PHE A 17 -2.54 11.61 9.84
CA PHE A 17 -3.25 11.31 11.07
C PHE A 17 -2.75 12.25 12.17
N SER A 18 -3.68 12.76 12.96
CA SER A 18 -3.45 13.69 14.06
C SER A 18 -3.87 13.06 15.39
N LYS A 19 -3.61 13.77 16.50
CA LYS A 19 -4.09 13.34 17.82
C LYS A 19 -5.62 13.29 17.91
N SER A 20 -6.31 14.10 17.12
CA SER A 20 -7.78 14.12 17.08
C SER A 20 -8.34 12.80 16.56
N ASP A 21 -7.62 12.14 15.64
CA ASP A 21 -8.02 10.85 15.07
C ASP A 21 -7.84 9.67 16.06
N LEU A 22 -7.19 9.93 17.20
CA LEU A 22 -7.05 8.97 18.30
C LEU A 22 -8.17 9.08 19.33
N GLU A 23 -9.09 10.04 19.20
CA GLU A 23 -10.17 10.22 20.15
C GLU A 23 -11.08 8.97 20.14
N GLY A 24 -11.20 8.31 21.30
CA GLY A 24 -11.95 7.05 21.44
C GLY A 24 -11.18 5.78 21.08
N VAL A 25 -9.96 5.88 20.55
CA VAL A 25 -9.08 4.73 20.31
C VAL A 25 -8.42 4.29 21.62
N ARG A 26 -8.54 3.01 21.98
CA ARG A 26 -7.86 2.45 23.16
C ARG A 26 -6.43 2.08 22.79
N LEU A 27 -5.46 2.93 23.17
CA LEU A 27 -4.02 2.71 22.95
C LEU A 27 -3.39 1.64 23.89
N SER A 28 -4.20 0.80 24.53
CA SER A 28 -3.68 -0.25 25.43
C SER A 28 -3.02 -1.41 24.67
N HIS A 29 -3.06 -1.38 23.34
CA HIS A 29 -2.56 -2.41 22.46
C HIS A 29 -1.61 -1.77 21.44
N ASP A 30 -0.53 -2.47 21.10
CA ASP A 30 0.34 -2.15 19.98
C ASP A 30 -0.34 -2.55 18.65
N ASP A 31 -1.57 -2.08 18.46
CA ASP A 31 -2.37 -2.41 17.30
C ASP A 31 -1.78 -1.70 16.06
N PRO A 32 -1.46 -2.44 14.98
CA PRO A 32 -0.93 -1.84 13.78
C PRO A 32 -1.97 -0.95 13.09
N VAL A 33 -1.51 0.14 12.49
CA VAL A 33 -2.37 0.94 11.61
C VAL A 33 -2.53 0.20 10.29
N VAL A 34 -3.77 -0.16 9.96
CA VAL A 34 -4.13 -0.77 8.68
C VAL A 34 -5.11 0.11 7.91
N VAL A 35 -4.84 0.32 6.63
CA VAL A 35 -5.67 1.15 5.74
C VAL A 35 -6.22 0.32 4.59
N THR A 36 -7.29 0.82 3.96
CA THR A 36 -7.77 0.31 2.68
C THR A 36 -7.24 1.20 1.57
N LEU A 37 -6.62 0.59 0.55
CA LEU A 37 -6.08 1.29 -0.62
C LEU A 37 -6.61 0.66 -1.91
N LEU A 38 -6.72 1.46 -2.97
CA LEU A 38 -6.91 0.94 -4.31
C LEU A 38 -5.53 0.82 -4.96
N VAL A 39 -5.12 -0.41 -5.27
CA VAL A 39 -3.82 -0.70 -5.90
C VAL A 39 -4.12 -1.24 -7.30
N GLU A 40 -3.61 -0.55 -8.32
CA GLU A 40 -4.01 -0.72 -9.72
C GLU A 40 -5.53 -0.61 -9.90
N LEU A 41 -6.21 -1.75 -10.00
CA LEU A 41 -7.67 -1.86 -10.15
C LEU A 41 -8.30 -2.70 -9.03
N PHE A 42 -7.54 -2.99 -7.96
CA PHE A 42 -7.96 -3.88 -6.88
C PHE A 42 -8.02 -3.15 -5.54
N THR A 43 -9.14 -3.30 -4.83
CA THR A 43 -9.27 -2.79 -3.46
C THR A 43 -8.57 -3.73 -2.48
N MET A 44 -7.41 -3.28 -1.98
CA MET A 44 -6.71 -3.94 -0.88
C MET A 44 -7.29 -3.46 0.45
N LYS A 45 -8.11 -4.30 1.08
CA LYS A 45 -8.83 -3.95 2.31
C LYS A 45 -7.94 -3.72 3.54
N ARG A 46 -6.75 -4.32 3.55
CA ARG A 46 -5.83 -4.31 4.68
C ARG A 46 -4.41 -4.15 4.18
N VAL A 47 -3.91 -2.93 4.25
CA VAL A 47 -2.50 -2.56 4.01
C VAL A 47 -1.94 -2.07 5.32
N LEU A 48 -0.85 -2.69 5.77
CA LEU A 48 -0.15 -2.30 6.99
C LEU A 48 0.68 -1.04 6.72
N LEU A 49 0.50 -0.01 7.54
CA LEU A 49 1.40 1.14 7.55
C LEU A 49 2.54 0.85 8.54
N ASP A 50 3.72 0.59 7.99
CA ASP A 50 4.94 0.41 8.76
C ASP A 50 5.86 1.62 8.56
N SER A 51 5.87 2.52 9.54
CA SER A 51 6.74 3.72 9.51
C SER A 51 8.21 3.41 9.81
N GLY A 52 8.52 2.21 10.28
CA GLY A 52 9.89 1.74 10.53
C GLY A 52 10.52 1.04 9.32
N SER A 53 9.72 0.68 8.32
CA SER A 53 10.22 0.05 7.10
C SER A 53 10.71 1.08 6.08
N SER A 54 11.81 0.77 5.40
CA SER A 54 12.32 1.53 4.25
C SER A 54 11.74 1.07 2.91
N THR A 55 10.89 0.04 2.90
CA THR A 55 10.42 -0.62 1.67
C THR A 55 9.03 -1.21 1.86
N ASP A 56 8.18 -1.04 0.84
CA ASP A 56 6.87 -1.69 0.77
C ASP A 56 7.01 -3.16 0.33
N ILE A 57 6.27 -4.05 1.01
CA ILE A 57 6.33 -5.49 0.77
C ILE A 57 4.98 -6.00 0.33
N LEU A 58 4.93 -6.61 -0.86
CA LEU A 58 3.78 -7.33 -1.36
C LEU A 58 4.00 -8.84 -1.28
N TYR A 59 3.13 -9.54 -0.56
CA TYR A 59 3.19 -11.00 -0.46
C TYR A 59 2.71 -11.68 -1.74
N LYS A 60 3.34 -12.81 -2.08
CA LYS A 60 3.02 -13.60 -3.29
C LYS A 60 1.52 -13.93 -3.46
N PRO A 61 0.78 -14.37 -2.42
CA PRO A 61 -0.66 -14.64 -2.58
C PRO A 61 -1.50 -13.40 -2.96
N VAL A 62 -1.05 -12.20 -2.59
CA VAL A 62 -1.71 -10.95 -2.96
C VAL A 62 -1.30 -10.56 -4.39
N PHE A 63 -0.02 -10.70 -4.74
CA PHE A 63 0.46 -10.51 -6.11
C PHE A 63 -0.29 -11.41 -7.12
N ASP A 64 -0.52 -12.68 -6.78
CA ASP A 64 -1.26 -13.61 -7.64
C ASP A 64 -2.72 -13.17 -7.84
N GLN A 65 -3.34 -12.53 -6.84
CA GLN A 65 -4.70 -11.98 -6.95
C GLN A 65 -4.77 -10.76 -7.87
N LEU A 66 -3.68 -9.99 -7.99
CA LEU A 66 -3.58 -8.89 -8.95
C LEU A 66 -3.50 -9.39 -10.40
N ARG A 67 -3.26 -10.69 -10.61
CA ARG A 67 -3.12 -11.33 -11.93
C ARG A 67 -2.03 -10.71 -12.80
N ILE A 68 -0.98 -10.20 -12.16
CA ILE A 68 0.22 -9.70 -12.81
C ILE A 68 1.10 -10.91 -13.14
N LEU A 69 1.69 -10.90 -14.34
CA LEU A 69 2.60 -11.96 -14.76
C LEU A 69 3.96 -11.79 -14.06
N GLU A 70 4.56 -12.89 -13.59
CA GLU A 70 5.85 -12.85 -12.89
C GLU A 70 7.00 -12.33 -13.76
N ASP A 71 6.87 -12.39 -15.09
CA ASP A 71 7.85 -11.84 -16.04
C ASP A 71 7.90 -10.30 -16.04
N GLN A 72 6.92 -9.63 -15.44
CA GLN A 72 6.91 -8.18 -15.24
C GLN A 72 7.70 -7.76 -14.00
N LEU A 73 8.11 -8.71 -13.14
CA LEU A 73 8.95 -8.42 -11.99
C LEU A 73 10.37 -8.03 -12.43
N LYS A 74 10.84 -6.88 -11.97
CA LYS A 74 12.24 -6.47 -12.12
C LYS A 74 13.11 -7.32 -11.18
N PRO A 75 14.21 -7.92 -11.65
CA PRO A 75 15.09 -8.70 -10.79
C PRO A 75 15.68 -7.86 -9.66
N VAL A 76 15.63 -8.39 -8.43
CA VAL A 76 16.23 -7.77 -7.24
C VAL A 76 17.32 -8.70 -6.70
N LYS A 77 18.51 -8.16 -6.45
CA LYS A 77 19.65 -8.93 -5.90
C LYS A 77 19.81 -8.76 -4.38
N THR A 78 19.14 -7.77 -3.81
CA THR A 78 19.22 -7.43 -2.40
C THR A 78 18.21 -8.26 -1.60
N SER A 79 18.66 -8.89 -0.52
CA SER A 79 17.76 -9.54 0.43
C SER A 79 17.15 -8.53 1.39
N LEU A 80 15.93 -8.81 1.85
CA LEU A 80 15.33 -8.12 2.98
C LEU A 80 15.78 -8.79 4.27
N VAL A 81 16.22 -7.98 5.24
CA VAL A 81 16.61 -8.45 6.58
C VAL A 81 15.57 -7.94 7.57
N GLY A 82 14.88 -8.85 8.21
CA GLY A 82 13.89 -8.50 9.22
C GLY A 82 14.49 -8.36 10.61
N PHE A 83 13.66 -7.95 11.57
CA PHE A 83 14.12 -7.50 12.89
C PHE A 83 14.78 -8.59 13.73
N ALA A 84 14.39 -9.86 13.55
CA ALA A 84 15.03 -10.98 14.23
C ALA A 84 16.21 -11.57 13.44
N GLY A 85 16.66 -10.89 12.39
CA GLY A 85 17.77 -11.30 11.53
C GLY A 85 17.36 -12.31 10.45
N GLU A 86 16.07 -12.56 10.27
CA GLU A 86 15.54 -13.35 9.16
C GLU A 86 15.90 -12.70 7.82
N ILE A 87 16.28 -13.53 6.86
CA ILE A 87 16.66 -13.08 5.52
C ILE A 87 15.65 -13.64 4.53
N VAL A 88 15.02 -12.74 3.76
CA VAL A 88 14.08 -13.09 2.69
C VAL A 88 14.63 -12.56 1.37
N TYR A 89 14.67 -13.43 0.36
CA TYR A 89 14.99 -13.04 -1.01
C TYR A 89 13.68 -12.74 -1.76
N PRO A 90 13.42 -11.48 -2.15
CA PRO A 90 12.21 -11.15 -2.90
C PRO A 90 12.24 -11.79 -4.29
N LEU A 91 11.07 -12.13 -4.82
CA LEU A 91 10.93 -12.63 -6.20
C LEU A 91 11.34 -11.57 -7.23
N GLY A 92 11.14 -10.30 -6.89
CA GLY A 92 11.53 -9.14 -7.68
C GLY A 92 10.86 -7.88 -7.15
N SER A 93 10.87 -6.81 -7.92
CA SER A 93 10.16 -5.57 -7.63
C SER A 93 9.26 -5.17 -8.79
N ILE A 94 8.24 -4.38 -8.48
CA ILE A 94 7.29 -3.85 -9.44
C ILE A 94 6.83 -2.48 -8.97
N ASP A 95 6.56 -1.58 -9.91
CA ASP A 95 5.95 -0.28 -9.63
C ASP A 95 4.44 -0.46 -9.81
N LEU A 96 3.66 -0.11 -8.80
CA LEU A 96 2.19 -0.19 -8.82
C LEU A 96 1.58 1.17 -8.57
N TYR A 97 0.47 1.47 -9.25
CA TYR A 97 -0.33 2.65 -8.98
C TYR A 97 -1.16 2.46 -7.71
N VAL A 98 -1.13 3.44 -6.80
CA VAL A 98 -1.86 3.38 -5.53
C VAL A 98 -2.68 4.64 -5.36
N ILE A 99 -3.95 4.47 -4.98
CA ILE A 99 -4.87 5.56 -4.64
C ILE A 99 -5.32 5.37 -3.19
N GLY A 100 -5.08 6.40 -2.38
CA GLY A 100 -5.62 6.55 -1.03
C GLY A 100 -6.47 7.82 -0.92
N GLY A 101 -7.13 8.00 0.23
CA GLY A 101 -7.83 9.27 0.55
C GLY A 101 -9.17 9.48 -0.17
N SER A 102 -9.67 8.50 -0.93
CA SER A 102 -11.04 8.55 -1.41
C SER A 102 -12.02 8.39 -0.24
N SER A 103 -13.03 9.25 -0.18
CA SER A 103 -14.09 9.15 0.82
C SER A 103 -14.74 7.76 0.68
N PRO A 104 -14.95 7.01 1.78
CA PRO A 104 -15.63 5.73 1.70
C PRO A 104 -17.00 5.93 1.06
N CYS A 105 -17.22 5.34 -0.12
CA CYS A 105 -18.57 5.21 -0.64
C CYS A 105 -19.23 4.12 0.21
N GLN A 106 -19.91 4.54 1.28
CA GLN A 106 -20.77 3.66 2.04
C GLN A 106 -21.97 3.31 1.14
N THR A 107 -22.07 2.06 0.73
CA THR A 107 -23.27 1.45 0.14
C THR A 107 -24.11 0.80 1.21
#